data_AF-A4RZN5-F1
#
_entry.id   AF-A4RZN5-F1
#
_cell.length_a   1.000
_cell.length_b   1.000
_cell.length_c   1.000
_cell.angle_alpha   90.00
_cell.angle_beta   90.00
_cell.angle_gamma   90.00
#
_symmetry.space_group_name_H-M   'P 1'
#
loop_
_entity.id
_entity.type
_entity.pdbx_description
1 polymer ?
#
loop_
_entity_poly.entity_id
_entity_poly.type
_entity_poly.pdbx_seq_one_letter_code
_entity_poly.pdbx_strand_id
1 'polypeptide(L)'
;MRASIARASTMRANASSNARRPTRARIARSTASRARPARVARAPRAFFEDQEDDFDLSPSTTATATPDAWTTGTFTPLDERCVAFGVSHLVEGAHDAAEYILRRGPKVVVVETAVTSEHGDATGNAVNYEQGVTAMMVDAATAPEALVFVTRLAGALKGELGPIADSPQWENMKAQLPPEVLVYAAAFAVGATVIYGDRPKAVTYKRLMATPTLEELDGTFAAQSERNYRLLLPEDHPLAAKANERVDDCFERIIIDERDRVMASTIKECAEKTDDGTVVAVIGVDHIAGVSRIYRDNFAAAENDAKIAELNAAPEGAPDSMGVRVALAQRLMGLRCPPALVDDVMRTLSWDVQNLSAADANEFELVSEVYGSPRMLMACVEDKELLDAVIGGFKCDYSEEVLAPVRAVRPINGGKGYSDEIVNALRTSSYVNFKS
;
A
#
# COMPACT_ATOMS: atom_id res chain seq x y z
N MET A 1 -61.53 -27.62 -31.02
CA MET A 1 -61.65 -26.14 -30.93
C MET A 1 -60.46 -25.55 -31.67
N ARG A 2 -60.58 -24.97 -32.89
CA ARG A 2 -61.06 -23.60 -33.20
C ARG A 2 -60.37 -22.55 -32.31
N ALA A 3 -59.33 -21.87 -32.81
CA ALA A 3 -59.36 -20.60 -33.60
C ALA A 3 -59.32 -19.39 -32.66
N SER A 4 -58.27 -18.55 -32.64
CA SER A 4 -57.85 -17.51 -33.62
C SER A 4 -58.57 -16.16 -33.43
N ILE A 5 -57.90 -15.07 -33.82
CA ILE A 5 -58.35 -13.65 -33.85
C ILE A 5 -58.34 -12.93 -32.46
N ALA A 6 -58.10 -11.63 -32.30
CA ALA A 6 -57.02 -10.71 -32.74
C ALA A 6 -57.45 -9.24 -32.48
N ARG A 7 -56.50 -8.35 -32.11
CA ARG A 7 -56.56 -6.87 -32.23
C ARG A 7 -57.67 -6.14 -31.41
N ALA A 8 -57.61 -4.83 -31.12
CA ALA A 8 -56.55 -3.82 -31.02
C ALA A 8 -57.12 -2.52 -30.40
N SER A 9 -56.29 -1.46 -30.32
CA SER A 9 -56.66 -0.02 -30.32
C SER A 9 -57.02 0.63 -28.96
N THR A 10 -56.82 1.93 -28.71
CA THR A 10 -56.33 3.04 -29.56
C THR A 10 -55.68 4.20 -28.75
N MET A 11 -54.97 5.09 -29.48
CA MET A 11 -54.69 6.54 -29.24
C MET A 11 -53.32 6.87 -28.61
N ARG A 12 -52.55 7.91 -28.99
CA ARG A 12 -52.57 8.98 -30.05
C ARG A 12 -51.15 9.62 -30.08
N ALA A 13 -50.63 10.37 -31.08
CA ALA A 13 -51.08 10.71 -32.44
C ALA A 13 -49.89 11.17 -33.34
N ASN A 14 -50.08 11.02 -34.66
CA ASN A 14 -49.65 11.87 -35.80
C ASN A 14 -48.96 13.24 -35.51
N ALA A 15 -47.79 13.54 -36.10
CA ALA A 15 -47.53 14.06 -37.47
C ALA A 15 -47.54 15.62 -37.53
N SER A 16 -46.83 16.33 -38.43
CA SER A 16 -46.25 15.94 -39.73
C SER A 16 -45.00 16.75 -40.14
N SER A 17 -44.32 16.29 -41.19
CA SER A 17 -43.39 17.07 -42.03
C SER A 17 -44.13 18.21 -42.79
N ASN A 18 -43.53 19.12 -43.59
CA ASN A 18 -42.28 19.08 -44.36
C ASN A 18 -41.88 20.48 -44.94
N ALA A 19 -40.70 20.55 -45.60
CA ALA A 19 -40.37 21.39 -46.77
C ALA A 19 -39.82 22.87 -46.68
N ARG A 20 -38.57 22.99 -47.16
CA ARG A 20 -38.00 23.97 -48.15
C ARG A 20 -37.55 25.42 -47.76
N ARG A 21 -36.27 25.68 -48.06
CA ARG A 21 -35.57 26.98 -48.34
C ARG A 21 -36.02 27.59 -49.71
N PRO A 22 -35.52 28.77 -50.19
CA PRO A 22 -34.56 29.79 -49.66
C PRO A 22 -35.15 31.25 -49.63
N THR A 23 -34.46 32.36 -49.27
CA THR A 23 -33.52 33.16 -50.13
C THR A 23 -32.91 34.39 -49.41
N ARG A 24 -31.68 34.74 -49.81
CA ARG A 24 -30.75 35.89 -49.54
C ARG A 24 -31.16 37.21 -48.80
N ALA A 25 -30.27 37.57 -47.86
CA ALA A 25 -29.46 38.81 -47.74
C ALA A 25 -30.00 40.15 -47.17
N ARG A 26 -29.28 40.67 -46.14
CA ARG A 26 -28.59 41.98 -46.21
C ARG A 26 -27.38 42.05 -45.24
N ILE A 27 -26.47 42.98 -45.49
CA ILE A 27 -25.14 43.14 -44.87
C ILE A 27 -25.13 44.35 -43.91
N ALA A 28 -24.45 44.24 -42.76
CA ALA A 28 -23.89 45.40 -42.04
C ALA A 28 -22.58 45.01 -41.31
N ARG A 29 -21.59 45.92 -41.36
CA ARG A 29 -20.18 45.72 -40.99
C ARG A 29 -19.95 45.82 -39.47
N SER A 30 -18.98 45.08 -38.95
CA SER A 30 -17.99 45.65 -38.01
C SER A 30 -16.62 44.97 -38.17
N THR A 31 -15.59 45.57 -37.58
CA THR A 31 -14.18 45.43 -37.96
C THR A 31 -13.47 44.23 -37.34
N ALA A 32 -12.46 43.73 -38.04
CA ALA A 32 -11.62 42.62 -37.59
C ALA A 32 -10.80 42.97 -36.33
N SER A 33 -10.88 42.11 -35.31
CA SER A 33 -9.73 41.79 -34.46
C SER A 33 -9.31 40.34 -34.76
N ARG A 34 -7.99 40.09 -34.84
CA ARG A 34 -7.45 38.75 -35.08
C ARG A 34 -7.58 37.92 -33.80
N ALA A 35 -8.68 37.21 -33.63
CA ALA A 35 -8.76 36.12 -32.66
C ALA A 35 -7.80 34.99 -33.10
N ARG A 36 -6.73 34.78 -32.33
CA ARG A 36 -5.96 33.53 -32.39
C ARG A 36 -6.90 32.37 -32.02
N PRO A 37 -6.84 31.20 -32.68
CA PRO A 37 -7.52 30.02 -32.17
C PRO A 37 -6.98 29.71 -30.77
N ALA A 38 -7.87 29.44 -29.83
CA ALA A 38 -7.49 29.06 -28.48
C ALA A 38 -6.61 27.80 -28.53
N ARG A 39 -5.38 27.89 -28.01
CA ARG A 39 -4.63 26.69 -27.68
C ARG A 39 -5.41 25.97 -26.59
N VAL A 40 -5.92 24.78 -26.89
CA VAL A 40 -6.30 23.83 -25.84
C VAL A 40 -5.06 23.63 -24.98
N ALA A 41 -5.16 23.98 -23.70
CA ALA A 41 -4.10 23.69 -22.75
C ALA A 41 -4.02 22.18 -22.61
N ARG A 42 -2.96 21.57 -23.17
CA ARG A 42 -2.57 20.21 -22.80
C ARG A 42 -2.31 20.23 -21.30
N ALA A 43 -2.96 19.33 -20.56
CA ALA A 43 -2.54 19.02 -19.20
C ALA A 43 -1.03 18.69 -19.20
N PRO A 44 -0.27 19.08 -18.17
CA PRO A 44 1.11 18.65 -18.04
C PRO A 44 1.11 17.13 -17.96
N ARG A 45 1.71 16.47 -18.96
CA ARG A 45 2.07 15.07 -18.83
C ARG A 45 3.07 14.97 -17.68
N ALA A 46 2.84 14.02 -16.76
CA ALA A 46 3.88 13.61 -15.84
C ALA A 46 5.14 13.27 -16.65
N PHE A 47 6.27 13.83 -16.23
CA PHE A 47 7.53 13.82 -16.97
C PHE A 47 8.57 13.13 -16.09
N PHE A 48 8.49 11.80 -16.02
CA PHE A 48 9.51 10.91 -15.46
C PHE A 48 9.36 9.53 -16.10
N GLU A 49 9.83 9.43 -17.35
CA GLU A 49 10.43 8.21 -17.89
C GLU A 49 11.93 8.53 -18.08
N ASP A 50 12.79 7.57 -17.75
CA ASP A 50 14.24 7.53 -17.97
C ASP A 50 15.08 8.73 -17.47
N GLN A 51 15.54 8.63 -16.21
CA GLN A 51 16.88 9.13 -15.85
C GLN A 51 17.47 8.38 -14.65
N GLU A 52 18.25 7.33 -14.92
CA GLU A 52 19.36 6.94 -14.06
C GLU A 52 20.46 8.01 -14.21
N ASP A 53 20.79 8.72 -13.14
CA ASP A 53 22.05 9.47 -12.99
C ASP A 53 22.24 9.84 -11.51
N ASP A 54 23.38 9.48 -10.93
CA ASP A 54 23.69 9.66 -9.51
C ASP A 54 23.71 11.13 -9.07
N PHE A 55 22.85 11.51 -8.12
CA PHE A 55 23.11 12.64 -7.21
C PHE A 55 22.50 12.39 -5.82
N ASP A 56 23.32 11.78 -4.96
CA ASP A 56 23.01 11.47 -3.57
C ASP A 56 22.91 12.75 -2.71
N LEU A 57 21.68 13.27 -2.55
CA LEU A 57 21.28 14.25 -1.53
C LEU A 57 19.85 13.96 -1.02
N SER A 58 19.53 12.67 -0.83
CA SER A 58 18.39 12.31 0.01
C SER A 58 18.83 12.37 1.50
N PRO A 59 17.98 12.81 2.44
CA PRO A 59 18.23 12.52 3.84
C PRO A 59 18.13 11.00 4.00
N SER A 60 19.27 10.35 4.13
CA SER A 60 19.37 8.90 4.22
C SER A 60 18.45 8.37 5.32
N THR A 61 17.37 7.71 4.91
CA THR A 61 16.61 6.83 5.79
C THR A 61 17.49 5.62 6.07
N THR A 62 18.38 5.77 7.06
CA THR A 62 19.26 4.70 7.51
C THR A 62 18.38 3.50 7.86
N ALA A 63 18.51 2.41 7.09
CA ALA A 63 17.71 1.22 7.30
C ALA A 63 17.90 0.75 8.74
N THR A 64 16.80 0.49 9.44
CA THR A 64 16.84 0.04 10.83
C THR A 64 17.48 -1.35 10.92
N ALA A 65 18.76 -1.39 11.26
CA ALA A 65 19.39 -2.58 11.80
C ALA A 65 18.88 -2.77 13.24
N THR A 66 17.75 -3.47 13.38
CA THR A 66 17.29 -3.94 14.69
C THR A 66 18.27 -4.99 15.22
N PRO A 67 18.70 -4.94 16.50
CA PRO A 67 19.71 -5.87 17.00
C PRO A 67 19.22 -7.33 17.08
N ASP A 68 19.97 -8.22 16.43
CA ASP A 68 20.16 -9.65 16.71
C ASP A 68 18.98 -10.45 17.31
N ALA A 69 18.13 -11.03 16.43
CA ALA A 69 17.36 -12.24 16.78
C ALA A 69 16.88 -13.14 15.61
N TRP A 70 17.23 -12.86 14.35
CA TRP A 70 16.73 -13.65 13.20
C TRP A 70 17.87 -14.09 12.28
N THR A 71 18.55 -15.16 12.68
CA THR A 71 19.55 -15.84 11.88
C THR A 71 18.94 -16.48 10.63
N THR A 72 19.69 -16.42 9.53
CA THR A 72 19.67 -17.36 8.40
C THR A 72 19.14 -18.75 8.74
N GLY A 73 18.15 -19.24 8.00
CA GLY A 73 17.72 -20.65 8.00
C GLY A 73 16.59 -21.06 8.95
N THR A 74 16.06 -20.18 9.81
CA THR A 74 15.07 -20.54 10.83
C THR A 74 13.64 -20.12 10.50
N PHE A 75 12.79 -21.09 10.13
CA PHE A 75 11.34 -20.94 10.13
C PHE A 75 10.77 -21.01 11.56
N THR A 76 9.61 -20.40 11.77
CA THR A 76 8.84 -20.52 13.01
C THR A 76 7.82 -21.66 12.87
N PRO A 77 7.89 -22.75 13.66
CA PRO A 77 6.82 -23.74 13.71
C PRO A 77 5.57 -23.12 14.36
N LEU A 78 4.44 -23.19 13.66
CA LEU A 78 3.14 -22.77 14.17
C LEU A 78 2.41 -23.95 14.85
N ASP A 79 2.50 -25.14 14.24
CA ASP A 79 2.14 -26.44 14.82
C ASP A 79 2.95 -27.57 14.15
N GLU A 80 2.51 -28.83 14.29
CA GLU A 80 3.17 -30.01 13.69
C GLU A 80 3.16 -30.05 12.15
N ARG A 81 2.26 -29.29 11.51
CA ARG A 81 2.01 -29.28 10.06
C ARG A 81 2.21 -27.90 9.41
N CYS A 82 2.32 -26.84 10.21
CA CYS A 82 2.42 -25.46 9.73
C CYS A 82 3.73 -24.79 10.14
N VAL A 83 4.41 -24.17 9.16
CA VAL A 83 5.63 -23.39 9.38
C VAL A 83 5.49 -22.01 8.73
N ALA A 84 6.05 -20.98 9.37
CA ALA A 84 6.07 -19.61 8.87
C ALA A 84 7.50 -19.11 8.64
N PHE A 85 7.72 -18.45 7.51
CA PHE A 85 8.95 -17.73 7.17
C PHE A 85 8.68 -16.24 7.19
N GLY A 86 9.50 -15.49 7.93
CA GLY A 86 9.53 -14.04 7.93
C GLY A 86 10.47 -13.55 6.84
N VAL A 87 9.96 -12.81 5.86
CA VAL A 87 10.73 -12.22 4.77
C VAL A 87 10.96 -10.74 5.06
N SER A 88 12.17 -10.25 4.74
CA SER A 88 12.50 -8.84 4.74
C SER A 88 13.23 -8.51 3.44
N HIS A 89 12.79 -7.48 2.73
CA HIS A 89 13.44 -7.01 1.49
C HIS A 89 14.84 -6.42 1.73
N LEU A 90 15.28 -6.28 2.99
CA LEU A 90 16.52 -5.61 3.39
C LEU A 90 17.67 -6.57 3.75
N VAL A 91 17.45 -7.89 3.69
CA VAL A 91 18.44 -8.89 4.11
C VAL A 91 18.84 -9.77 2.92
N GLU A 92 20.12 -9.74 2.55
CA GLU A 92 20.68 -10.65 1.54
C GLU A 92 20.53 -12.11 1.98
N GLY A 93 20.11 -12.98 1.06
CA GLY A 93 20.06 -14.43 1.28
C GLY A 93 18.74 -15.00 1.80
N ALA A 94 17.63 -14.24 1.82
CA ALA A 94 16.30 -14.69 2.26
C ALA A 94 15.61 -15.74 1.35
N HIS A 95 16.35 -16.68 0.75
CA HIS A 95 15.83 -17.75 -0.11
C HIS A 95 15.31 -18.97 0.67
N ASP A 96 15.50 -19.01 1.99
CA ASP A 96 15.21 -20.17 2.86
C ASP A 96 13.79 -20.73 2.69
N ALA A 97 12.80 -19.84 2.55
CA ALA A 97 11.41 -20.23 2.31
C ALA A 97 11.25 -21.03 1.02
N ALA A 98 11.87 -20.56 -0.07
CA ALA A 98 11.80 -21.19 -1.38
C ALA A 98 12.61 -22.49 -1.43
N GLU A 99 13.79 -22.54 -0.79
CA GLU A 99 14.54 -23.80 -0.63
C GLU A 99 13.76 -24.84 0.18
N TYR A 100 13.10 -24.43 1.27
CA TYR A 100 12.27 -25.31 2.07
C TYR A 100 11.09 -25.85 1.25
N ILE A 101 10.42 -25.00 0.46
CA ILE A 101 9.35 -25.43 -0.44
C ILE A 101 9.87 -26.46 -1.46
N LEU A 102 11.01 -26.21 -2.12
CA LEU A 102 11.60 -27.17 -3.07
C LEU A 102 11.98 -28.50 -2.41
N ARG A 103 12.54 -28.48 -1.20
CA ARG A 103 13.00 -29.69 -0.48
C ARG A 103 11.85 -30.48 0.17
N ARG A 104 10.74 -29.83 0.55
CA ARG A 104 9.63 -30.46 1.28
C ARG A 104 8.41 -30.77 0.43
N GLY A 105 8.23 -30.09 -0.71
CA GLY A 105 7.06 -30.28 -1.58
C GLY A 105 5.72 -30.07 -0.86
N PRO A 106 5.50 -28.94 -0.17
CA PRO A 106 4.21 -28.66 0.48
C PRO A 106 3.08 -28.62 -0.56
N LYS A 107 1.88 -29.03 -0.16
CA LYS A 107 0.68 -28.93 -1.03
C LYS A 107 0.14 -27.51 -1.12
N VAL A 108 0.38 -26.71 -0.07
CA VAL A 108 -0.14 -25.35 0.07
C VAL A 108 0.97 -24.41 0.55
N VAL A 109 1.10 -23.28 -0.14
CA VAL A 109 1.95 -22.16 0.27
C VAL A 109 1.07 -20.93 0.45
N VAL A 110 1.01 -20.39 1.66
CA VAL A 110 0.25 -19.16 1.98
C VAL A 110 1.20 -17.97 1.89
N VAL A 111 0.80 -16.90 1.19
CA VAL A 111 1.65 -15.71 0.95
C VAL A 111 0.96 -14.43 1.38
N GLU A 112 1.70 -13.49 1.98
CA GLU A 112 1.20 -12.14 2.29
C GLU A 112 1.00 -11.28 1.04
N THR A 113 1.95 -11.32 0.11
CA THR A 113 1.85 -10.57 -1.16
C THR A 113 1.17 -11.44 -2.21
N ALA A 114 0.41 -10.83 -3.12
CA ALA A 114 -0.21 -11.54 -4.23
C ALA A 114 0.65 -11.50 -5.52
N VAL A 115 0.58 -12.55 -6.32
CA VAL A 115 1.26 -12.62 -7.64
C VAL A 115 0.56 -11.78 -8.72
N THR A 116 -0.75 -11.58 -8.63
CA THR A 116 -1.53 -10.69 -9.50
C THR A 116 -2.61 -9.95 -8.72
N SER A 117 -3.23 -8.94 -9.34
CA SER A 117 -4.38 -8.23 -8.77
C SER A 117 -5.51 -9.20 -8.41
N GLU A 118 -5.88 -10.10 -9.33
CA GLU A 118 -6.97 -11.07 -9.14
C GLU A 118 -6.67 -12.06 -8.00
N HIS A 119 -5.41 -12.44 -7.83
CA HIS A 119 -4.98 -13.24 -6.68
C HIS A 119 -5.07 -12.44 -5.36
N GLY A 120 -4.89 -11.12 -5.39
CA GLY A 120 -4.99 -10.22 -4.24
C GLY A 120 -6.39 -9.63 -3.98
N ASP A 121 -7.38 -9.90 -4.83
CA ASP A 121 -8.73 -9.31 -4.73
C ASP A 121 -9.54 -9.84 -3.54
N ALA A 122 -9.24 -11.03 -3.03
CA ALA A 122 -9.87 -11.61 -1.84
C ALA A 122 -8.94 -12.57 -1.10
N THR A 123 -8.94 -12.49 0.23
CA THR A 123 -8.28 -13.45 1.13
C THR A 123 -8.71 -14.87 0.81
N GLY A 124 -7.77 -15.81 0.74
CA GLY A 124 -8.02 -17.21 0.39
C GLY A 124 -8.10 -17.49 -1.12
N ASN A 125 -7.95 -16.47 -1.99
CA ASN A 125 -7.83 -16.69 -3.43
C ASN A 125 -6.61 -17.58 -3.73
N ALA A 126 -6.78 -18.49 -4.70
CA ALA A 126 -5.86 -19.57 -4.99
C ALA A 126 -5.34 -19.51 -6.42
N VAL A 127 -4.03 -19.73 -6.58
CA VAL A 127 -3.36 -19.83 -7.88
C VAL A 127 -2.35 -20.99 -7.90
N ASN A 128 -2.30 -21.71 -9.01
CA ASN A 128 -1.36 -22.80 -9.25
C ASN A 128 -0.71 -22.71 -10.64
N TYR A 129 0.23 -23.61 -10.88
CA TYR A 129 0.99 -23.69 -12.14
C TYR A 129 0.07 -23.89 -13.36
N GLU A 130 -0.96 -24.74 -13.23
CA GLU A 130 -1.89 -25.09 -14.30
C GLU A 130 -2.76 -23.88 -14.71
N GLN A 131 -3.17 -23.04 -13.77
CA GLN A 131 -3.84 -21.76 -14.04
C GLN A 131 -2.90 -20.80 -14.78
N GLY A 132 -1.63 -20.71 -14.38
CA GLY A 132 -0.60 -19.92 -15.07
C GLY A 132 -0.35 -20.37 -16.51
N VAL A 133 -0.20 -21.68 -16.74
CA VAL A 133 -0.08 -22.27 -18.09
C VAL A 133 -1.34 -22.01 -18.91
N THR A 134 -2.52 -22.13 -18.31
CA THR A 134 -3.79 -21.85 -18.99
C THR A 134 -3.89 -20.38 -19.43
N ALA A 135 -3.52 -19.43 -18.57
CA ALA A 135 -3.46 -18.01 -18.92
C ALA A 135 -2.53 -17.76 -20.13
N MET A 136 -1.34 -18.38 -20.14
CA MET A 136 -0.39 -18.32 -21.25
C MET A 136 -0.91 -18.94 -22.56
N MET A 137 -1.83 -19.91 -22.50
CA MET A 137 -2.36 -20.61 -23.68
C MET A 137 -3.66 -20.01 -24.24
N VAL A 138 -4.50 -19.42 -23.39
CA VAL A 138 -5.81 -18.88 -23.80
C VAL A 138 -5.68 -17.50 -24.43
N ASP A 139 -4.96 -16.59 -23.77
CA ASP A 139 -4.68 -15.25 -24.31
C ASP A 139 -3.37 -14.68 -23.73
N ALA A 140 -2.25 -15.04 -24.38
CA ALA A 140 -0.91 -14.60 -24.00
C ALA A 140 -0.72 -13.07 -24.06
N ALA A 141 -1.64 -12.31 -24.68
CA ALA A 141 -1.57 -10.85 -24.75
C ALA A 141 -2.27 -10.14 -23.59
N THR A 142 -3.14 -10.84 -22.84
CA THR A 142 -3.84 -10.29 -21.65
C THR A 142 -3.51 -11.02 -20.35
N ALA A 143 -2.80 -12.15 -20.40
CA ALA A 143 -2.30 -12.87 -19.23
C ALA A 143 -1.41 -11.96 -18.33
N PRO A 144 -1.63 -11.91 -17.00
CA PRO A 144 -0.84 -11.08 -16.11
C PRO A 144 0.66 -11.42 -16.16
N GLU A 145 1.50 -10.42 -16.45
CA GLU A 145 2.93 -10.62 -16.71
C GLU A 145 3.66 -11.31 -15.57
N ALA A 146 3.40 -10.92 -14.32
CA ALA A 146 3.99 -11.55 -13.14
C ALA A 146 3.65 -13.05 -13.03
N LEU A 147 2.40 -13.43 -13.33
CA LEU A 147 1.97 -14.84 -13.35
C LEU A 147 2.67 -15.62 -14.47
N VAL A 148 2.72 -15.05 -15.68
CA VAL A 148 3.43 -15.62 -16.83
C VAL A 148 4.91 -15.82 -16.52
N PHE A 149 5.54 -14.85 -15.84
CA PHE A 149 6.94 -14.89 -15.45
C PHE A 149 7.22 -16.02 -14.45
N VAL A 150 6.53 -16.07 -13.30
CA VAL A 150 6.76 -17.13 -12.30
C VAL A 150 6.39 -18.52 -12.82
N THR A 151 5.39 -18.62 -13.71
CA THR A 151 5.04 -19.88 -14.38
C THR A 151 6.16 -20.36 -15.31
N ARG A 152 6.80 -19.45 -16.08
CA ARG A 152 7.95 -19.81 -16.92
C ARG A 152 9.15 -20.25 -16.08
N LEU A 153 9.44 -19.57 -14.97
CA LEU A 153 10.51 -19.96 -14.05
C LEU A 153 10.24 -21.36 -13.46
N ALA A 154 9.03 -21.61 -12.96
CA ALA A 154 8.64 -22.92 -12.46
C ALA A 154 8.69 -24.01 -13.55
N GLY A 155 8.34 -23.68 -14.80
CA GLY A 155 8.43 -24.59 -15.95
C GLY A 155 9.88 -24.96 -16.29
N ALA A 156 10.83 -24.04 -16.13
CA ALA A 156 12.26 -24.33 -16.27
C ALA A 156 12.75 -25.26 -15.15
N LEU A 157 12.39 -24.97 -13.89
CA LEU A 157 12.75 -25.81 -12.74
C LEU A 157 12.16 -27.23 -12.83
N LYS A 158 10.94 -27.40 -13.37
CA LYS A 158 10.33 -28.71 -13.65
C LYS A 158 11.07 -29.53 -14.72
N GLY A 159 11.94 -28.91 -15.51
CA GLY A 159 12.76 -29.58 -16.54
C GLY A 159 14.06 -30.19 -16.02
N GLU A 160 14.44 -29.93 -14.77
CA GLU A 160 15.72 -30.36 -14.20
C GLU A 160 15.82 -31.88 -13.97
N LEU A 161 17.01 -32.44 -14.22
CA LEU A 161 17.31 -33.86 -14.07
C LEU A 161 17.88 -34.17 -12.68
N GLY A 162 17.08 -33.97 -11.63
CA GLY A 162 17.47 -34.27 -10.25
C GLY A 162 16.64 -33.51 -9.21
N PRO A 163 17.08 -33.48 -7.94
CA PRO A 163 16.50 -32.60 -6.93
C PRO A 163 16.69 -31.13 -7.34
N ILE A 164 15.57 -30.41 -7.54
CA ILE A 164 15.58 -29.01 -8.03
C ILE A 164 16.41 -28.10 -7.13
N ALA A 165 16.35 -28.31 -5.80
CA ALA A 165 17.06 -27.52 -4.81
C ALA A 165 18.61 -27.60 -4.91
N ASP A 166 19.14 -28.59 -5.62
CA ASP A 166 20.59 -28.78 -5.83
C ASP A 166 21.00 -28.50 -7.30
N SER A 167 20.08 -27.96 -8.11
CA SER A 167 20.29 -27.75 -9.55
C SER A 167 21.09 -26.46 -9.86
N PRO A 168 21.94 -26.45 -10.90
CA PRO A 168 22.63 -25.23 -11.33
C PRO A 168 21.65 -24.11 -11.75
N GLN A 169 20.48 -24.49 -12.27
CA GLN A 169 19.43 -23.54 -12.64
C GLN A 169 18.83 -22.85 -11.41
N TRP A 170 18.66 -23.56 -10.30
CA TRP A 170 18.20 -22.99 -9.04
C TRP A 170 19.21 -22.00 -8.45
N GLU A 171 20.50 -22.37 -8.40
CA GLU A 171 21.56 -21.46 -7.96
C GLU A 171 21.62 -20.19 -8.83
N ASN A 172 21.49 -20.33 -10.14
CA ASN A 172 21.45 -19.19 -11.05
C ASN A 172 20.19 -18.31 -10.87
N MET A 173 19.05 -18.88 -10.49
CA MET A 173 17.85 -18.11 -10.16
C MET A 173 18.01 -17.34 -8.85
N LYS A 174 18.55 -17.97 -7.79
CA LYS A 174 18.83 -17.29 -6.50
C LYS A 174 19.73 -16.07 -6.67
N ALA A 175 20.76 -16.17 -7.52
CA ALA A 175 21.71 -15.09 -7.79
C ALA A 175 21.13 -13.89 -8.58
N GLN A 176 19.91 -13.98 -9.14
CA GLN A 176 19.37 -12.97 -10.05
C GLN A 176 17.97 -12.46 -9.67
N LEU A 177 17.23 -13.17 -8.81
CA LEU A 177 15.81 -12.92 -8.57
C LEU A 177 15.52 -12.62 -7.10
N PRO A 178 14.54 -11.74 -6.81
CA PRO A 178 14.16 -11.44 -5.43
C PRO A 178 13.49 -12.65 -4.75
N PRO A 179 13.58 -12.77 -3.41
CA PRO A 179 13.03 -13.89 -2.64
C PRO A 179 11.57 -14.25 -2.94
N GLU A 180 10.72 -13.24 -3.16
CA GLU A 180 9.28 -13.40 -3.36
C GLU A 180 9.00 -14.12 -4.69
N VAL A 181 9.68 -13.72 -5.77
CA VAL A 181 9.60 -14.37 -7.09
C VAL A 181 10.02 -15.85 -6.98
N LEU A 182 11.08 -16.11 -6.21
CA LEU A 182 11.62 -17.45 -5.99
C LEU A 182 10.66 -18.35 -5.21
N VAL A 183 9.90 -17.80 -4.24
CA VAL A 183 8.85 -18.53 -3.51
C VAL A 183 7.74 -19.00 -4.46
N TYR A 184 7.23 -18.14 -5.36
CA TYR A 184 6.22 -18.55 -6.34
C TYR A 184 6.77 -19.61 -7.32
N ALA A 185 7.99 -19.39 -7.83
CA ALA A 185 8.62 -20.33 -8.75
C ALA A 185 8.84 -21.71 -8.10
N ALA A 186 9.30 -21.75 -6.85
CA ALA A 186 9.45 -22.97 -6.06
C ALA A 186 8.10 -23.67 -5.80
N ALA A 187 7.09 -22.92 -5.35
CA ALA A 187 5.75 -23.45 -5.07
C ALA A 187 5.13 -24.09 -6.33
N PHE A 188 5.16 -23.39 -7.45
CA PHE A 188 4.65 -23.91 -8.72
C PHE A 188 5.50 -25.08 -9.26
N ALA A 189 6.82 -25.09 -9.02
CA ALA A 189 7.71 -26.18 -9.43
C ALA A 189 7.36 -27.50 -8.74
N VAL A 190 7.09 -27.47 -7.43
CA VAL A 190 6.66 -28.66 -6.67
C VAL A 190 5.17 -28.99 -6.80
N GLY A 191 4.39 -28.17 -7.51
CA GLY A 191 2.94 -28.37 -7.70
C GLY A 191 2.09 -27.94 -6.51
N ALA A 192 2.62 -27.06 -5.65
CA ALA A 192 1.84 -26.45 -4.57
C ALA A 192 0.80 -25.49 -5.14
N THR A 193 -0.34 -25.39 -4.45
CA THR A 193 -1.27 -24.27 -4.63
C THR A 193 -0.80 -23.10 -3.77
N VAL A 194 -0.66 -21.92 -4.37
CA VAL A 194 -0.37 -20.67 -3.66
C VAL A 194 -1.70 -20.03 -3.26
N ILE A 195 -1.81 -19.61 -2.00
CA ILE A 195 -2.99 -18.99 -1.41
C ILE A 195 -2.63 -17.59 -0.93
N TYR A 196 -3.40 -16.58 -1.32
CA TYR A 196 -3.30 -15.23 -0.74
C TYR A 196 -3.81 -15.25 0.70
N GLY A 197 -2.90 -15.08 1.66
CA GLY A 197 -3.20 -15.17 3.10
C GLY A 197 -3.65 -13.87 3.73
N ASP A 198 -3.33 -12.73 3.11
CA ASP A 198 -3.60 -11.40 3.64
C ASP A 198 -4.94 -10.83 3.15
N ARG A 199 -5.36 -9.73 3.77
CA ARG A 199 -6.49 -8.91 3.35
C ARG A 199 -6.12 -8.02 2.16
N PRO A 200 -7.00 -7.88 1.13
CA PRO A 200 -6.77 -7.01 -0.01
C PRO A 200 -6.29 -5.60 0.38
N LYS A 201 -5.19 -5.13 -0.21
CA LYS A 201 -4.53 -3.87 0.18
C LYS A 201 -5.45 -2.65 0.16
N ALA A 202 -6.35 -2.58 -0.83
CA ALA A 202 -7.35 -1.53 -0.92
C ALA A 202 -8.31 -1.49 0.29
N VAL A 203 -8.65 -2.65 0.87
CA VAL A 203 -9.43 -2.72 2.12
C VAL A 203 -8.59 -2.22 3.28
N THR A 204 -7.33 -2.67 3.39
CA THR A 204 -6.40 -2.23 4.45
C THR A 204 -6.24 -0.70 4.49
N TYR A 205 -5.98 -0.05 3.35
CA TYR A 205 -5.84 1.41 3.33
C TYR A 205 -7.17 2.15 3.56
N LYS A 206 -8.30 1.62 3.08
CA LYS A 206 -9.64 2.17 3.39
C LYS A 206 -9.96 2.09 4.89
N ARG A 207 -9.54 1.03 5.58
CA ARG A 207 -9.62 0.94 7.05
C ARG A 207 -8.71 1.95 7.73
N LEU A 208 -7.46 2.12 7.29
CA LEU A 208 -6.56 3.15 7.85
C LEU A 208 -7.16 4.56 7.74
N MET A 209 -7.86 4.86 6.64
CA MET A 209 -8.50 6.17 6.45
C MET A 209 -9.83 6.34 7.21
N ALA A 210 -10.65 5.30 7.33
CA ALA A 210 -12.03 5.42 7.83
C ALA A 210 -12.25 4.95 9.28
N THR A 211 -11.41 4.05 9.81
CA THR A 211 -11.59 3.48 11.16
C THR A 211 -11.05 4.36 12.29
N PRO A 212 -9.88 5.02 12.17
CA PRO A 212 -9.42 5.99 13.17
C PRO A 212 -10.20 7.31 13.09
N THR A 213 -10.25 8.03 14.20
CA THR A 213 -10.53 9.48 14.21
C THR A 213 -9.40 10.26 13.52
N LEU A 214 -9.68 11.49 13.08
CA LEU A 214 -8.63 12.39 12.56
C LEU A 214 -7.55 12.69 13.60
N GLU A 215 -7.92 12.73 14.88
CA GLU A 215 -7.00 12.94 16.02
C GLU A 215 -6.08 11.74 16.22
N GLU A 216 -6.59 10.51 16.16
CA GLU A 216 -5.76 9.28 16.19
C GLU A 216 -4.80 9.21 15.00
N LEU A 217 -5.25 9.59 13.79
CA LEU A 217 -4.42 9.52 12.58
C LEU A 217 -3.30 10.58 12.60
N ASP A 218 -3.59 11.81 13.04
CA ASP A 218 -2.59 12.86 13.27
C ASP A 218 -1.63 12.50 14.43
N GLY A 219 -2.15 11.94 15.52
CA GLY A 219 -1.33 11.45 16.63
C GLY A 219 -0.37 10.33 16.21
N THR A 220 -0.84 9.40 15.36
CA THR A 220 -0.01 8.33 14.80
C THR A 220 1.06 8.87 13.85
N PHE A 221 0.72 9.84 12.99
CA PHE A 221 1.69 10.58 12.19
C PHE A 221 2.75 11.27 13.06
N ALA A 222 2.32 11.92 14.14
CA ALA A 222 3.21 12.64 15.03
C ALA A 222 4.16 11.72 15.79
N ALA A 223 3.66 10.60 16.34
CA ALA A 223 4.48 9.58 16.98
C ALA A 223 5.54 9.01 16.03
N GLN A 224 5.20 8.76 14.76
CA GLN A 224 6.17 8.31 13.76
C GLN A 224 7.19 9.42 13.39
N SER A 225 6.76 10.68 13.27
CA SER A 225 7.68 11.81 13.07
C SER A 225 8.69 11.91 14.23
N GLU A 226 8.20 11.83 15.46
CA GLU A 226 9.01 11.86 16.67
C GLU A 226 9.98 10.68 16.75
N ARG A 227 9.52 9.47 16.41
CA ARG A 227 10.36 8.27 16.27
C ARG A 227 11.47 8.48 15.24
N ASN A 228 11.15 9.05 14.07
CA ASN A 228 12.15 9.33 13.03
C ASN A 228 13.20 10.34 13.52
N TYR A 229 12.83 11.36 14.30
CA TYR A 229 13.80 12.26 14.92
C TYR A 229 14.70 11.58 15.96
N ARG A 230 14.19 10.62 16.74
CA ARG A 230 15.03 9.81 17.64
C ARG A 230 16.07 8.98 16.89
N LEU A 231 15.74 8.47 15.70
CA LEU A 231 16.65 7.73 14.82
C LEU A 231 17.75 8.61 14.16
N LEU A 232 17.61 9.95 14.20
CA LEU A 232 18.65 10.87 13.75
C LEU A 232 19.67 11.22 14.86
N LEU A 233 19.41 10.81 16.10
CA LEU A 233 20.35 10.98 17.20
C LEU A 233 21.42 9.86 17.17
N PRO A 234 22.62 10.10 17.72
CA PRO A 234 23.62 9.04 17.92
C PRO A 234 23.05 7.84 18.70
N GLU A 235 23.48 6.62 18.36
CA GLU A 235 22.98 5.39 18.99
C GLU A 235 23.19 5.34 20.51
N ASP A 236 24.24 5.99 21.01
CA ASP A 236 24.55 6.12 22.44
C ASP A 236 23.77 7.24 23.15
N HIS A 237 22.97 8.02 22.42
CA HIS A 237 22.16 9.08 23.01
C HIS A 237 21.00 8.51 23.83
N PRO A 238 20.74 8.97 25.07
CA PRO A 238 19.70 8.40 25.95
C PRO A 238 18.28 8.37 25.36
N LEU A 239 17.98 9.28 24.43
CA LEU A 239 16.67 9.36 23.76
C LEU A 239 16.55 8.47 22.51
N ALA A 240 17.67 7.98 21.93
CA ALA A 240 17.65 7.16 20.72
C ALA A 240 17.02 5.77 20.98
N ALA A 241 17.29 5.18 22.15
CA ALA A 241 16.80 3.84 22.51
C ALA A 241 15.27 3.68 22.41
N LYS A 242 14.51 4.74 22.75
CA LYS A 242 13.04 4.75 22.66
C LYS A 242 12.51 4.57 21.22
N ALA A 243 13.33 4.82 20.19
CA ALA A 243 12.91 4.65 18.79
C ALA A 243 12.62 3.20 18.40
N ASN A 244 13.11 2.23 19.18
CA ASN A 244 12.92 0.80 18.93
C ASN A 244 11.75 0.21 19.72
N GLU A 245 11.02 1.00 20.51
CA GLU A 245 9.82 0.56 21.23
C GLU A 245 8.64 0.45 20.27
N ARG A 246 7.90 -0.67 20.33
CA ARG A 246 6.66 -0.87 19.55
C ARG A 246 5.56 0.05 20.11
N VAL A 247 4.96 0.87 19.26
CA VAL A 247 3.91 1.83 19.64
C VAL A 247 2.52 1.22 19.38
N ASP A 248 1.62 1.32 20.35
CA ASP A 248 0.20 0.95 20.20
C ASP A 248 -0.57 2.13 19.55
N ASP A 249 -0.48 2.23 18.23
CA ASP A 249 -1.06 3.31 17.42
C ASP A 249 -2.00 2.79 16.32
N CYS A 250 -2.62 3.69 15.54
CA CYS A 250 -3.60 3.27 14.55
C CYS A 250 -2.99 2.56 13.33
N PHE A 251 -1.70 2.77 13.05
CA PHE A 251 -0.97 2.02 12.03
C PHE A 251 -0.73 0.61 12.54
N GLU A 252 -0.21 0.46 13.75
CA GLU A 252 0.08 -0.85 14.34
C GLU A 252 -1.19 -1.71 14.43
N ARG A 253 -2.28 -1.10 14.89
CA ARG A 253 -3.62 -1.71 14.94
C ARG A 253 -4.09 -2.24 13.58
N ILE A 254 -3.97 -1.45 12.51
CA ILE A 254 -4.65 -1.72 11.22
C ILE A 254 -3.75 -2.38 10.17
N ILE A 255 -2.46 -2.00 10.13
CA ILE A 255 -1.46 -2.47 9.16
C ILE A 255 -0.73 -3.72 9.66
N ILE A 256 -0.63 -3.93 10.98
CA ILE A 256 -0.03 -5.13 11.58
C ILE A 256 -1.10 -6.02 12.23
N ASP A 257 -1.61 -5.66 13.41
CA ASP A 257 -2.41 -6.56 14.26
C ASP A 257 -3.73 -7.04 13.61
N GLU A 258 -4.42 -6.22 12.80
CA GLU A 258 -5.60 -6.65 12.02
C GLU A 258 -5.22 -7.65 10.92
N ARG A 259 -4.08 -7.44 10.24
CA ARG A 259 -3.63 -8.31 9.14
C ARG A 259 -3.09 -9.64 9.68
N ASP A 260 -2.41 -9.63 10.82
CA ASP A 260 -1.99 -10.84 11.53
C ASP A 260 -3.16 -11.78 11.85
N ARG A 261 -4.32 -11.23 12.23
CA ARG A 261 -5.53 -12.01 12.49
C ARG A 261 -6.04 -12.69 11.22
N VAL A 262 -6.10 -11.94 10.11
CA VAL A 262 -6.53 -12.47 8.81
C VAL A 262 -5.58 -13.58 8.35
N MET A 263 -4.27 -13.31 8.33
CA MET A 263 -3.24 -14.28 7.93
C MET A 263 -3.25 -15.53 8.81
N ALA A 264 -3.26 -15.40 10.14
CA ALA A 264 -3.31 -16.55 11.04
C ALA A 264 -4.56 -17.41 10.82
N SER A 265 -5.71 -16.78 10.56
CA SER A 265 -6.96 -17.49 10.26
C SER A 265 -6.88 -18.26 8.94
N THR A 266 -6.35 -17.65 7.87
CA THR A 266 -6.22 -18.31 6.56
C THR A 266 -5.17 -19.41 6.56
N ILE A 267 -4.06 -19.25 7.29
CA ILE A 267 -3.07 -20.32 7.49
C ILE A 267 -3.73 -21.51 8.20
N LYS A 268 -4.51 -21.27 9.25
CA LYS A 268 -5.21 -22.32 10.00
C LYS A 268 -6.27 -23.02 9.15
N GLU A 269 -7.05 -22.28 8.37
CA GLU A 269 -8.03 -22.84 7.44
C GLU A 269 -7.36 -23.73 6.37
N CYS A 270 -6.19 -23.33 5.86
CA CYS A 270 -5.39 -24.16 4.96
C CYS A 270 -4.86 -25.44 5.65
N ALA A 271 -4.46 -25.36 6.92
CA ALA A 271 -4.00 -26.49 7.71
C ALA A 271 -5.12 -27.51 7.98
N GLU A 272 -6.33 -27.03 8.27
CA GLU A 272 -7.51 -27.86 8.53
C GLU A 272 -8.01 -28.56 7.26
N LYS A 273 -7.91 -27.90 6.09
CA LYS A 273 -8.27 -28.48 4.78
C LYS A 273 -7.19 -29.36 4.14
N THR A 274 -5.98 -29.39 4.68
CA THR A 274 -4.87 -30.20 4.15
C THR A 274 -4.79 -31.52 4.92
N ASP A 275 -5.38 -32.57 4.35
CA ASP A 275 -5.49 -33.89 5.00
C ASP A 275 -4.13 -34.52 5.37
N ASP A 276 -3.10 -34.30 4.54
CA ASP A 276 -1.79 -34.95 4.68
C ASP A 276 -0.70 -34.10 3.98
N GLY A 277 -0.12 -33.13 4.67
CA GLY A 277 0.93 -32.27 4.10
C GLY A 277 1.27 -31.06 4.96
N THR A 278 2.50 -30.53 4.77
CA THR A 278 2.94 -29.28 5.39
C THR A 278 2.32 -28.08 4.68
N VAL A 279 1.84 -27.10 5.44
CA VAL A 279 1.51 -25.75 4.96
C VAL A 279 2.69 -24.84 5.26
N VAL A 280 3.15 -24.10 4.26
CA VAL A 280 4.23 -23.11 4.41
C VAL A 280 3.65 -21.72 4.27
N ALA A 281 3.71 -20.91 5.32
CA ALA A 281 3.39 -19.49 5.27
C ALA A 281 4.64 -18.66 4.98
N VAL A 282 4.53 -17.68 4.09
CA VAL A 282 5.58 -16.74 3.72
C VAL A 282 5.02 -15.33 3.85
N ILE A 283 5.43 -14.64 4.91
CA ILE A 283 4.89 -13.34 5.33
C ILE A 283 6.04 -12.41 5.73
N GLY A 284 5.79 -11.11 5.83
CA GLY A 284 6.75 -10.12 6.30
C GLY A 284 7.20 -10.41 7.73
N VAL A 285 8.47 -10.12 8.03
CA VAL A 285 9.08 -10.43 9.34
C VAL A 285 8.30 -9.83 10.52
N ASP A 286 7.73 -8.63 10.36
CA ASP A 286 6.95 -7.93 11.40
C ASP A 286 5.69 -8.71 11.83
N HIS A 287 5.11 -9.49 10.91
CA HIS A 287 3.90 -10.27 11.13
C HIS A 287 4.14 -11.60 11.89
N ILE A 288 5.38 -12.10 11.91
CA ILE A 288 5.69 -13.43 12.48
C ILE A 288 5.31 -13.52 13.96
N ALA A 289 5.60 -12.51 14.76
CA ALA A 289 5.32 -12.53 16.19
C ALA A 289 3.81 -12.54 16.50
N GLY A 290 3.03 -11.71 15.79
CA GLY A 290 1.60 -11.61 15.98
C GLY A 290 0.84 -12.82 15.45
N VAL A 291 1.15 -13.28 14.23
CA VAL A 291 0.59 -14.50 13.64
C VAL A 291 0.90 -15.72 14.52
N SER A 292 2.14 -15.89 14.98
CA SER A 292 2.52 -17.05 15.81
C SER A 292 1.87 -17.05 17.20
N ARG A 293 1.54 -15.89 17.75
CA ARG A 293 0.71 -15.76 18.97
C ARG A 293 -0.74 -16.16 18.67
N ILE A 294 -1.35 -15.50 17.68
CA ILE A 294 -2.76 -15.67 17.32
C ILE A 294 -3.09 -17.12 16.94
N TYR A 295 -2.21 -17.78 16.19
CA TYR A 295 -2.35 -19.17 15.77
C TYR A 295 -2.39 -20.14 16.96
N ARG A 296 -1.52 -19.94 17.97
CA ARG A 296 -1.44 -20.80 19.16
C ARG A 296 -2.56 -20.56 20.16
N ASP A 297 -3.00 -19.31 20.31
CA ASP A 297 -3.98 -18.92 21.33
C ASP A 297 -5.40 -19.41 21.04
N ASN A 298 -5.63 -20.04 19.87
CA ASN A 298 -6.82 -20.82 19.54
C ASN A 298 -8.14 -20.08 19.82
N PHE A 299 -8.32 -18.94 19.14
CA PHE A 299 -9.57 -18.17 19.15
C PHE A 299 -10.81 -19.06 18.95
N ALA A 300 -11.88 -18.78 19.69
CA ALA A 300 -13.15 -19.47 19.53
C ALA A 300 -13.67 -19.27 18.10
N ALA A 301 -13.80 -20.36 17.33
CA ALA A 301 -13.97 -20.31 15.88
C ALA A 301 -15.09 -19.37 15.42
N ALA A 302 -16.28 -19.44 16.02
CA ALA A 302 -17.42 -18.61 15.62
C ALA A 302 -17.23 -17.09 15.88
N GLU A 303 -16.51 -16.72 16.94
CA GLU A 303 -16.17 -15.31 17.22
C GLU A 303 -15.05 -14.83 16.30
N ASN A 304 -14.12 -15.72 15.96
CA ASN A 304 -13.08 -15.46 14.98
C ASN A 304 -13.67 -15.23 13.59
N ASP A 305 -14.48 -16.15 13.06
CA ASP A 305 -15.04 -16.07 11.70
C ASP A 305 -15.81 -14.77 11.47
N ALA A 306 -16.64 -14.35 12.44
CA ALA A 306 -17.36 -13.09 12.38
C ALA A 306 -16.40 -11.88 12.39
N LYS A 307 -15.32 -11.92 13.19
CA LYS A 307 -14.32 -10.85 13.20
C LYS A 307 -13.48 -10.83 11.94
N ILE A 308 -13.09 -11.97 11.39
CA ILE A 308 -12.32 -12.05 10.13
C ILE A 308 -13.16 -11.55 8.95
N ALA A 309 -14.47 -11.86 8.91
CA ALA A 309 -15.39 -11.27 7.94
C ALA A 309 -15.47 -9.74 8.07
N GLU A 310 -15.57 -9.20 9.30
CA GLU A 310 -15.53 -7.76 9.56
C GLU A 310 -14.19 -7.11 9.18
N LEU A 311 -13.06 -7.78 9.43
CA LEU A 311 -11.73 -7.28 9.09
C LEU A 311 -11.48 -7.25 7.58
N ASN A 312 -11.99 -8.23 6.84
CA ASN A 312 -11.91 -8.31 5.38
C ASN A 312 -12.91 -7.40 4.65
N ALA A 313 -13.91 -6.86 5.36
CA ALA A 313 -14.84 -5.88 4.81
C ALA A 313 -14.19 -4.48 4.72
N ALA A 314 -14.40 -3.80 3.59
CA ALA A 314 -14.17 -2.37 3.47
C ALA A 314 -15.19 -1.62 4.36
N PRO A 315 -14.77 -0.58 5.10
CA PRO A 315 -15.69 0.25 5.86
C PRO A 315 -16.79 0.84 4.97
N GLU A 316 -18.03 0.85 5.48
CA GLU A 316 -19.16 1.42 4.76
C GLU A 316 -19.20 2.95 4.88
N GLY A 317 -19.58 3.61 3.78
CA GLY A 317 -19.70 5.07 3.71
C GLY A 317 -18.41 5.80 3.38
N ALA A 318 -18.54 7.09 3.06
CA ALA A 318 -17.39 7.99 2.94
C ALA A 318 -17.13 8.62 4.33
N PRO A 319 -15.94 8.44 4.93
CA PRO A 319 -15.56 9.19 6.13
C PRO A 319 -15.54 10.71 5.87
N ASP A 320 -15.65 11.47 6.94
CA ASP A 320 -15.58 12.93 6.96
C ASP A 320 -14.19 13.47 6.61
N SER A 321 -14.11 14.62 5.93
CA SER A 321 -12.85 15.24 5.48
C SER A 321 -11.90 14.23 4.80
N MET A 322 -12.41 13.56 3.77
CA MET A 322 -11.68 12.54 3.02
C MET A 322 -10.35 13.10 2.49
N GLY A 323 -10.34 14.35 2.03
CA GLY A 323 -9.11 15.01 1.59
C GLY A 323 -7.99 15.03 2.64
N VAL A 324 -8.34 15.40 3.87
CA VAL A 324 -7.44 15.40 5.03
C VAL A 324 -6.97 13.98 5.35
N ARG A 325 -7.91 13.01 5.41
CA ARG A 325 -7.62 11.61 5.76
C ARG A 325 -6.67 10.94 4.77
N VAL A 326 -6.89 11.13 3.47
CA VAL A 326 -6.03 10.58 2.41
C VAL A 326 -4.63 11.21 2.48
N ALA A 327 -4.54 12.53 2.67
CA ALA A 327 -3.25 13.22 2.81
C ALA A 327 -2.45 12.73 4.03
N LEU A 328 -3.09 12.63 5.20
CA LEU A 328 -2.46 12.12 6.42
C LEU A 328 -2.03 10.66 6.27
N ALA A 329 -2.88 9.80 5.69
CA ALA A 329 -2.54 8.40 5.46
C ALA A 329 -1.35 8.24 4.51
N GLN A 330 -1.32 8.94 3.36
CA GLN A 330 -0.18 8.90 2.44
C GLN A 330 1.12 9.42 3.10
N ARG A 331 1.03 10.50 3.88
CA ARG A 331 2.18 11.06 4.60
C ARG A 331 2.69 10.14 5.71
N LEU A 332 1.80 9.49 6.47
CA LEU A 332 2.15 8.48 7.47
C LEU A 332 2.83 7.26 6.85
N MET A 333 2.28 6.70 5.76
CA MET A 333 2.93 5.60 5.02
C MET A 333 4.33 6.03 4.53
N GLY A 334 4.46 7.25 4.00
CA GLY A 334 5.75 7.81 3.58
C GLY A 334 6.78 8.03 4.70
N LEU A 335 6.36 8.10 5.97
CA LEU A 335 7.27 8.21 7.12
C LEU A 335 7.66 6.86 7.75
N ARG A 336 6.86 5.81 7.57
CA ARG A 336 7.02 4.50 8.25
C ARG A 336 7.44 3.36 7.32
N CYS A 337 7.18 3.48 6.02
CA CYS A 337 7.33 2.39 5.05
C CYS A 337 8.49 2.64 4.06
N PRO A 338 9.13 1.56 3.55
CA PRO A 338 10.12 1.69 2.48
C PRO A 338 9.48 2.19 1.18
N PRO A 339 10.25 2.86 0.28
CA PRO A 339 9.71 3.50 -0.93
C PRO A 339 8.82 2.60 -1.80
N ALA A 340 9.19 1.32 -1.99
CA ALA A 340 8.42 0.36 -2.77
C ALA A 340 6.99 0.13 -2.23
N LEU A 341 6.78 0.23 -0.92
CA LEU A 341 5.45 0.15 -0.31
C LEU A 341 4.70 1.50 -0.41
N VAL A 342 5.40 2.63 -0.43
CA VAL A 342 4.82 3.95 -0.66
C VAL A 342 4.23 4.03 -2.09
N ASP A 343 4.98 3.60 -3.11
CA ASP A 343 4.48 3.57 -4.49
C ASP A 343 3.22 2.69 -4.65
N ASP A 344 3.18 1.56 -3.93
CA ASP A 344 2.03 0.67 -3.91
C ASP A 344 0.80 1.29 -3.21
N VAL A 345 1.01 2.02 -2.11
CA VAL A 345 -0.05 2.85 -1.47
C VAL A 345 -0.58 3.88 -2.46
N MET A 346 0.30 4.64 -3.12
CA MET A 346 -0.09 5.70 -4.06
C MET A 346 -0.87 5.14 -5.26
N ARG A 347 -0.43 3.99 -5.79
CA ARG A 347 -1.14 3.25 -6.84
C ARG A 347 -2.52 2.79 -6.37
N THR A 348 -2.60 2.18 -5.19
CA THR A 348 -3.86 1.61 -4.65
C THR A 348 -4.89 2.69 -4.34
N LEU A 349 -4.46 3.82 -3.76
CA LEU A 349 -5.32 4.96 -3.43
C LEU A 349 -5.57 5.93 -4.59
N SER A 350 -4.96 5.70 -5.76
CA SER A 350 -5.05 6.61 -6.91
C SER A 350 -6.49 6.88 -7.36
N TRP A 351 -7.35 5.86 -7.30
CA TRP A 351 -8.77 6.01 -7.62
C TRP A 351 -9.51 6.87 -6.59
N ASP A 352 -9.25 6.67 -5.29
CA ASP A 352 -9.90 7.44 -4.24
C ASP A 352 -9.48 8.93 -4.31
N VAL A 353 -8.20 9.22 -4.61
CA VAL A 353 -7.68 10.59 -4.87
C VAL A 353 -8.35 11.23 -6.09
N GLN A 354 -8.50 10.50 -7.20
CA GLN A 354 -9.09 11.01 -8.44
C GLN A 354 -10.60 11.30 -8.33
N ASN A 355 -11.29 10.70 -7.35
CA ASN A 355 -12.73 10.85 -7.15
C ASN A 355 -13.09 11.72 -5.92
N LEU A 356 -12.11 12.43 -5.34
CA LEU A 356 -12.37 13.43 -4.29
C LEU A 356 -13.33 14.53 -4.80
N SER A 357 -14.14 15.07 -3.89
CA SER A 357 -14.93 16.28 -4.19
C SER A 357 -14.00 17.47 -4.42
N ALA A 358 -14.47 18.53 -5.07
CA ALA A 358 -13.65 19.74 -5.26
C ALA A 358 -13.22 20.40 -3.94
N ALA A 359 -13.95 20.18 -2.85
CA ALA A 359 -13.55 20.64 -1.51
C ALA A 359 -12.47 19.71 -0.92
N ASP A 360 -12.70 18.40 -0.93
CA ASP A 360 -11.73 17.40 -0.45
C ASP A 360 -10.41 17.44 -1.23
N ALA A 361 -10.43 17.66 -2.55
CA ALA A 361 -9.22 17.78 -3.35
C ALA A 361 -8.36 18.99 -2.93
N ASN A 362 -9.01 20.11 -2.59
CA ASN A 362 -8.33 21.30 -2.07
C ASN A 362 -7.81 21.06 -0.63
N GLU A 363 -8.57 20.39 0.23
CA GLU A 363 -8.09 19.99 1.57
C GLU A 363 -6.89 19.03 1.47
N PHE A 364 -6.95 18.06 0.55
CA PHE A 364 -5.86 17.12 0.26
C PHE A 364 -4.58 17.83 -0.15
N GLU A 365 -4.63 18.78 -1.10
CA GLU A 365 -3.45 19.55 -1.54
C GLU A 365 -2.84 20.35 -0.38
N LEU A 366 -3.66 21.08 0.39
CA LEU A 366 -3.18 21.95 1.46
C LEU A 366 -2.63 21.17 2.65
N VAL A 367 -3.29 20.08 3.07
CA VAL A 367 -2.77 19.19 4.13
C VAL A 367 -1.52 18.47 3.65
N SER A 368 -1.47 18.00 2.40
CA SER A 368 -0.27 17.37 1.83
C SER A 368 0.93 18.32 1.81
N GLU A 369 0.73 19.61 1.56
CA GLU A 369 1.78 20.62 1.63
C GLU A 369 2.24 20.88 3.08
N VAL A 370 1.29 21.07 4.01
CA VAL A 370 1.60 21.31 5.43
C VAL A 370 2.35 20.12 6.05
N TYR A 371 1.82 18.91 5.92
CA TYR A 371 2.40 17.67 6.47
C TYR A 371 3.62 17.16 5.68
N GLY A 372 3.86 17.71 4.48
CA GLY A 372 5.13 17.54 3.77
C GLY A 372 6.24 18.48 4.23
N SER A 373 5.95 19.44 5.11
CA SER A 373 6.93 20.46 5.53
C SER A 373 7.76 20.02 6.74
N PRO A 374 9.08 20.30 6.78
CA PRO A 374 9.91 20.05 7.96
C PRO A 374 9.41 20.75 9.23
N ARG A 375 8.70 21.88 9.10
CA ARG A 375 8.12 22.60 10.24
C ARG A 375 6.94 21.83 10.85
N MET A 376 6.10 21.15 10.06
CA MET A 376 5.06 20.28 10.63
C MET A 376 5.69 19.04 11.29
N LEU A 377 6.69 18.42 10.65
CA LEU A 377 7.41 17.27 11.23
C LEU A 377 8.00 17.61 12.61
N MET A 378 8.64 18.78 12.77
CA MET A 378 9.13 19.27 14.07
C MET A 378 7.99 19.70 15.02
N ALA A 379 6.90 20.29 14.52
CA ALA A 379 5.74 20.66 15.33
C ALA A 379 5.05 19.44 15.96
N CYS A 380 5.13 18.28 15.30
CA CYS A 380 4.66 16.99 15.79
C CYS A 380 5.50 16.40 16.94
N VAL A 381 6.71 16.90 17.21
CA VAL A 381 7.51 16.45 18.36
C VAL A 381 6.96 17.09 19.65
N GLU A 382 6.58 16.23 20.59
CA GLU A 382 6.01 16.58 21.89
C GLU A 382 7.04 16.39 23.02
N ASP A 383 7.96 15.44 22.85
CA ASP A 383 9.16 15.28 23.69
C ASP A 383 10.08 16.51 23.56
N LYS A 384 10.03 17.40 24.55
CA LYS A 384 10.81 18.64 24.56
C LYS A 384 12.32 18.41 24.59
N GLU A 385 12.79 17.36 25.27
CA GLU A 385 14.23 17.05 25.35
C GLU A 385 14.75 16.61 23.98
N LEU A 386 13.95 15.82 23.25
CA LEU A 386 14.22 15.46 21.86
C LEU A 386 14.18 16.69 20.94
N LEU A 387 13.17 17.55 21.10
CA LEU A 387 13.02 18.76 20.29
C LEU A 387 14.22 19.71 20.45
N ASP A 388 14.66 19.95 21.68
CA ASP A 388 15.83 20.77 21.98
C ASP A 388 17.13 20.17 21.42
N ALA A 389 17.28 18.84 21.51
CA ALA A 389 18.42 18.10 20.95
C ALA A 389 18.47 18.16 19.40
N VAL A 390 17.32 18.13 18.73
CA VAL A 390 17.20 18.21 17.27
C VAL A 390 17.36 19.64 16.74
N ILE A 391 16.81 20.63 17.45
CA ILE A 391 16.80 22.04 16.99
C ILE A 391 18.18 22.68 17.12
N GLY A 392 18.95 22.39 18.17
CA GLY A 392 20.38 22.72 18.21
C GLY A 392 20.73 24.22 18.06
N GLY A 393 20.31 25.06 19.03
CA GLY A 393 20.91 26.38 19.22
C GLY A 393 20.39 27.53 18.33
N PHE A 394 19.14 27.46 17.87
CA PHE A 394 18.47 28.63 17.28
C PHE A 394 18.39 29.79 18.29
N LYS A 395 18.42 31.03 17.80
CA LYS A 395 18.50 32.26 18.61
C LYS A 395 17.15 32.81 19.09
N CYS A 396 16.06 32.09 18.82
CA CYS A 396 14.69 32.43 19.23
C CYS A 396 14.06 31.22 19.93
N ASP A 397 12.93 31.43 20.61
CA ASP A 397 12.12 30.31 21.09
C ASP A 397 11.43 29.65 19.90
N TYR A 398 12.12 28.71 19.26
CA TYR A 398 11.62 28.06 18.05
C TYR A 398 10.35 27.23 18.33
N SER A 399 10.17 26.72 19.56
CA SER A 399 8.94 26.03 19.97
C SER A 399 7.74 26.98 19.92
N GLU A 400 7.83 28.13 20.57
CA GLU A 400 6.69 29.04 20.73
C GLU A 400 6.53 30.01 19.55
N GLU A 401 7.61 30.56 19.02
CA GLU A 401 7.55 31.56 17.93
C GLU A 401 7.32 30.94 16.54
N VAL A 402 7.79 29.70 16.31
CA VAL A 402 7.76 29.06 14.97
C VAL A 402 6.86 27.84 14.93
N LEU A 403 6.92 26.94 15.92
CA LEU A 403 6.19 25.67 15.89
C LEU A 403 4.78 25.77 16.48
N ALA A 404 4.52 26.58 17.52
CA ALA A 404 3.19 26.66 18.12
C ALA A 404 2.06 27.07 17.13
N PRO A 405 2.25 28.02 16.19
CA PRO A 405 1.26 28.29 15.14
C PRO A 405 1.00 27.09 14.22
N VAL A 406 2.02 26.27 13.95
CA VAL A 406 1.91 25.04 13.14
C VAL A 406 1.22 23.92 13.94
N ARG A 407 1.49 23.81 15.25
CA ARG A 407 0.77 22.90 16.16
C ARG A 407 -0.72 23.20 16.21
N ALA A 408 -1.09 24.49 16.26
CA ALA A 408 -2.48 24.93 16.36
C ALA A 408 -3.38 24.51 15.19
N VAL A 409 -2.81 24.21 14.00
CA VAL A 409 -3.61 23.69 12.87
C VAL A 409 -3.76 22.17 12.85
N ARG A 410 -3.05 21.40 13.71
CA ARG A 410 -3.15 19.94 13.76
C ARG A 410 -4.53 19.45 14.23
N PRO A 411 -5.08 18.35 13.68
CA PRO A 411 -6.34 17.74 14.14
C PRO A 411 -6.37 17.41 15.63
N ILE A 412 -5.28 16.88 16.22
CA ILE A 412 -5.23 16.57 17.67
C ILE A 412 -5.46 17.80 18.57
N ASN A 413 -5.24 19.00 18.02
CA ASN A 413 -5.43 20.28 18.71
C ASN A 413 -6.76 20.98 18.30
N GLY A 414 -7.67 20.27 17.64
CA GLY A 414 -8.93 20.80 17.11
C GLY A 414 -8.79 21.60 15.81
N GLY A 415 -7.62 21.56 15.16
CA GLY A 415 -7.37 22.19 13.86
C GLY A 415 -7.83 21.34 12.66
N LYS A 416 -7.73 21.90 11.44
CA LYS A 416 -8.16 21.23 10.19
C LYS A 416 -7.05 20.47 9.45
N GLY A 417 -5.85 20.40 10.02
CA GLY A 417 -4.61 20.03 9.33
C GLY A 417 -3.95 21.18 8.57
N TYR A 418 -4.63 22.30 8.34
CA TYR A 418 -4.08 23.46 7.62
C TYR A 418 -4.77 24.79 8.01
N SER A 419 -4.14 25.90 7.63
CA SER A 419 -4.79 27.21 7.49
C SER A 419 -4.11 28.01 6.38
N ASP A 420 -4.81 28.97 5.78
CA ASP A 420 -4.24 29.83 4.73
C ASP A 420 -3.01 30.61 5.25
N GLU A 421 -3.03 31.01 6.52
CA GLU A 421 -1.91 31.71 7.17
C GLU A 421 -0.67 30.81 7.26
N ILE A 422 -0.81 29.56 7.73
CA ILE A 422 0.30 28.61 7.83
C ILE A 422 0.80 28.18 6.44
N VAL A 423 -0.08 27.92 5.49
CA VAL A 423 0.30 27.59 4.10
C VAL A 423 1.09 28.75 3.48
N ASN A 424 0.62 29.99 3.60
CA ASN A 424 1.35 31.16 3.11
C ASN A 424 2.68 31.37 3.85
N ALA A 425 2.73 31.13 5.17
CA ALA A 425 3.97 31.19 5.95
C ALA A 425 4.99 30.15 5.49
N LEU A 426 4.59 28.90 5.24
CA LEU A 426 5.46 27.85 4.72
C LEU A 426 6.01 28.18 3.32
N ARG A 427 5.15 28.66 2.41
CA ARG A 427 5.53 29.08 1.05
C ARG A 427 6.51 30.25 1.04
N THR A 428 6.30 31.24 1.89
CA THR A 428 7.15 32.45 1.96
C THR A 428 8.45 32.20 2.74
N SER A 429 8.41 31.35 3.76
CA SER A 429 9.56 31.00 4.60
C SER A 429 10.44 29.88 4.01
N SER A 430 10.22 29.54 2.74
CA SER A 430 11.04 28.65 1.91
C SER A 430 12.02 29.41 1.00
N TYR A 431 11.97 30.75 0.99
CA TYR A 431 12.98 31.58 0.32
C TYR A 431 14.28 31.62 1.15
N VAL A 432 15.22 30.74 0.81
CA VAL A 432 16.60 30.85 1.29
C VAL A 432 17.24 32.10 0.69
N ASN A 433 17.30 33.16 1.49
CA ASN A 433 17.89 34.43 1.08
C ASN A 433 19.42 34.34 1.17
N PHE A 434 20.07 33.84 0.10
CA PHE A 434 21.53 33.77 -0.04
C PHE A 434 22.18 35.17 -0.20
N LYS A 435 22.03 36.00 0.82
CA LYS A 435 22.67 37.32 0.95
C LYS A 435 23.27 37.47 2.35
N SER A 436 24.38 36.77 2.54
CA SER A 436 25.46 37.15 3.46
C SER A 436 26.25 38.33 2.87
#